data_AF-A0A075I8D7-F1
#
_entry.id   AF-A0A075I8D7-F1
#
_cell.length_a   1.000
_cell.length_b   1.000
_cell.length_c   1.000
_cell.angle_alpha   90.00
_cell.angle_beta   90.00
_cell.angle_gamma   90.00
#
_symmetry.space_group_name_H-M   'P 1'
#
loop_
_entity.id
_entity.type
_entity.pdbx_description
1 polymer ?
#
loop_
_entity_poly.entity_id
_entity_poly.type
_entity_poly.pdbx_seq_one_letter_code
_entity_poly.pdbx_strand_id
1 'polypeptide(L)'
;MKLVEVIPGQETSDDVTNLTIKFVKSVNKIPVTCRKDVPGFIVNRLFIPLVHEACYVMERQKIQQTEIDSAVKFRLGFPMGIFELADFTGLDVIHKATVEMHVRDKK
;
A
#
# COMPACT_ATOMS: atom_id res chain seq x y z
N MET A 1 -1.85 -11.57 -4.69
CA MET A 1 -2.48 -10.73 -3.64
C MET A 1 -3.86 -11.26 -3.26
N LYS A 2 -4.15 -11.41 -1.94
CA LYS A 2 -5.42 -11.94 -1.41
C LYS A 2 -6.38 -10.86 -0.92
N LEU A 3 -5.86 -9.71 -0.51
CA LEU A 3 -6.61 -8.61 0.12
C LEU A 3 -7.18 -7.65 -0.91
N VAL A 4 -8.37 -7.11 -0.64
CA VAL A 4 -8.97 -5.98 -1.37
C VAL A 4 -9.49 -4.96 -0.35
N GLU A 5 -9.11 -3.71 -0.51
CA GLU A 5 -9.64 -2.60 0.30
C GLU A 5 -10.98 -2.13 -0.29
N VAL A 6 -12.01 -2.01 0.55
CA VAL A 6 -13.32 -1.45 0.21
C VAL A 6 -13.45 -0.10 0.90
N ILE A 7 -13.63 0.97 0.13
CA ILE A 7 -13.58 2.35 0.63
C ILE A 7 -14.89 3.06 0.31
N PRO A 8 -15.89 3.02 1.21
CA PRO A 8 -17.12 3.77 1.03
C PRO A 8 -16.84 5.27 1.05
N GLY A 9 -17.40 5.99 0.06
CA GLY A 9 -17.43 7.45 0.07
C GLY A 9 -18.57 7.98 0.95
N GLN A 10 -18.65 9.30 1.14
CA GLN A 10 -19.67 9.95 1.97
C GLN A 10 -21.11 9.60 1.56
N GLU A 11 -21.36 9.53 0.25
CA GLU A 11 -22.68 9.22 -0.32
C GLU A 11 -22.90 7.72 -0.57
N THR A 12 -21.94 6.86 -0.21
CA THR A 12 -22.05 5.42 -0.47
C THR A 12 -22.91 4.77 0.62
N SER A 13 -24.02 4.15 0.24
CA SER A 13 -24.88 3.46 1.18
C SER A 13 -24.26 2.16 1.73
N ASP A 14 -24.74 1.74 2.90
CA ASP A 14 -24.34 0.47 3.51
C ASP A 14 -24.69 -0.75 2.62
N ASP A 15 -25.80 -0.68 1.89
CA ASP A 15 -26.23 -1.75 0.97
C ASP A 15 -25.22 -1.97 -0.15
N VAL A 16 -24.71 -0.88 -0.75
CA VAL A 16 -23.68 -0.95 -1.80
C VAL A 16 -22.38 -1.49 -1.21
N THR A 17 -21.98 -0.99 -0.03
CA THR A 17 -20.78 -1.47 0.67
C THR A 17 -20.86 -2.98 0.95
N ASN A 18 -22.01 -3.45 1.44
CA ASN A 18 -22.24 -4.86 1.73
C ASN A 18 -22.27 -5.72 0.47
N LEU A 19 -22.84 -5.21 -0.63
CA LEU A 19 -22.80 -5.86 -1.94
C LEU A 19 -21.34 -6.03 -2.42
N THR A 20 -20.52 -4.99 -2.34
CA THR A 20 -19.10 -5.05 -2.70
C THR A 20 -18.34 -6.05 -1.85
N ILE A 21 -18.55 -6.07 -0.53
CA ILE A 21 -17.93 -7.05 0.38
C ILE A 21 -18.30 -8.49 -0.02
N LYS A 22 -19.57 -8.75 -0.35
CA LYS A 22 -20.03 -10.07 -0.81
C LYS A 22 -19.36 -10.46 -2.13
N PHE A 23 -19.25 -9.54 -3.07
CA PHE A 23 -18.54 -9.77 -4.34
C PHE A 23 -17.06 -10.11 -4.12
N VAL A 24 -16.34 -9.34 -3.30
CA VAL A 24 -14.93 -9.62 -2.99
C VAL A 24 -14.75 -11.02 -2.40
N LYS A 25 -15.65 -11.45 -1.51
CA LYS A 25 -15.63 -12.80 -0.95
C LYS A 25 -15.93 -13.87 -2.01
N SER A 26 -16.87 -13.63 -2.94
CA SER A 26 -17.23 -14.61 -3.96
C SER A 26 -16.09 -14.92 -4.94
N VAL A 27 -15.15 -14.00 -5.11
CA VAL A 27 -13.91 -14.20 -5.89
C VAL A 27 -12.72 -14.67 -5.04
N ASN A 28 -12.99 -15.25 -3.87
CA ASN A 28 -11.99 -15.80 -2.93
C ASN A 28 -10.93 -14.78 -2.48
N LYS A 29 -11.33 -13.50 -2.32
CA LYS A 29 -10.50 -12.43 -1.75
C LYS A 29 -10.97 -12.07 -0.35
N ILE A 30 -10.09 -11.40 0.38
CA ILE A 30 -10.32 -10.95 1.75
C ILE A 30 -10.63 -9.45 1.69
N PRO A 31 -11.89 -9.02 1.89
CA PRO A 31 -12.23 -7.61 1.96
C PRO A 31 -11.76 -6.99 3.28
N VAL A 32 -11.23 -5.77 3.20
CA VAL A 32 -10.96 -4.91 4.34
C VAL A 32 -11.65 -3.57 4.12
N THR A 33 -12.56 -3.18 5.01
CA THR A 33 -13.30 -1.93 4.87
C THR A 33 -12.53 -0.77 5.50
N CYS A 34 -12.20 0.24 4.70
CA CYS A 34 -11.63 1.49 5.16
C CYS A 34 -12.75 2.39 5.70
N ARG A 35 -12.78 2.61 7.01
CA ARG A 35 -13.85 3.41 7.67
C ARG A 35 -13.85 4.89 7.27
N LYS A 36 -12.74 5.38 6.72
CA LYS A 36 -12.58 6.74 6.23
C LYS A 36 -11.91 6.67 4.86
N ASP A 37 -12.46 7.38 3.89
CA ASP A 37 -11.77 7.65 2.64
C ASP A 37 -10.58 8.58 2.93
N VAL A 38 -9.38 8.03 2.79
CA VAL A 38 -8.12 8.75 2.99
C VAL A 38 -7.24 8.55 1.76
N PRO A 39 -6.47 9.56 1.34
CA PRO A 39 -5.53 9.40 0.24
C PRO A 39 -4.54 8.26 0.54
N GLY A 40 -4.46 7.30 -0.39
CA GLY A 40 -3.62 6.12 -0.26
C GLY A 40 -4.20 4.99 0.60
N PHE A 41 -5.45 5.12 1.06
CA PHE A 41 -6.15 4.10 1.86
C PHE A 41 -5.28 3.60 3.04
N ILE A 42 -5.25 2.29 3.31
CA ILE A 42 -4.40 1.71 4.35
C ILE A 42 -3.08 1.24 3.74
N VAL A 43 -3.13 0.39 2.70
CA VAL A 43 -1.93 -0.30 2.20
C VAL A 43 -0.94 0.67 1.57
N ASN A 44 -1.36 1.51 0.63
CA ASN A 44 -0.44 2.44 -0.04
C ASN A 44 0.10 3.50 0.93
N ARG A 45 -0.71 3.88 1.92
CA ARG A 45 -0.31 4.83 2.98
C ARG A 45 0.77 4.30 3.91
N LEU A 46 0.91 2.97 4.04
CA LEU A 46 2.02 2.34 4.74
C LEU A 46 3.19 2.02 3.80
N PHE A 47 2.88 1.44 2.64
CA PHE A 47 3.86 0.93 1.70
C PHE A 47 4.72 2.04 1.09
N ILE A 48 4.11 3.11 0.58
CA ILE A 48 4.84 4.17 -0.13
C ILE A 48 5.86 4.88 0.79
N PRO A 49 5.50 5.30 2.02
CA PRO A 49 6.48 5.84 2.95
C PRO A 49 7.61 4.84 3.30
N LEU A 50 7.30 3.55 3.43
CA LEU A 50 8.34 2.53 3.65
C LEU A 50 9.33 2.43 2.49
N VAL A 51 8.85 2.55 1.24
CA VAL A 51 9.73 2.61 0.06
C VAL A 51 10.62 3.85 0.12
N HIS A 52 10.07 5.02 0.46
CA HIS A 52 10.86 6.24 0.60
C HIS A 52 11.92 6.14 1.71
N GLU A 53 11.57 5.59 2.87
CA GLU A 53 12.53 5.36 3.95
C GLU A 53 13.62 4.37 3.54
N ALA A 54 13.28 3.32 2.80
CA ALA A 54 14.26 2.41 2.23
C ALA A 54 15.24 3.14 1.28
N CYS A 55 14.73 4.03 0.42
CA CYS A 55 15.58 4.88 -0.43
C CYS A 55 16.51 5.78 0.40
N TYR A 56 15.99 6.42 1.46
CA TYR A 56 16.82 7.28 2.32
C TYR A 56 17.88 6.49 3.09
N VAL A 57 17.56 5.29 3.58
CA VAL A 57 18.53 4.41 4.24
C VAL A 57 19.62 4.00 3.26
N MET A 58 19.25 3.57 2.05
CA MET A 58 20.19 3.23 0.99
C MET A 58 21.13 4.39 0.67
N GLU A 59 20.58 5.60 0.46
CA GLU A 59 21.35 6.77 0.08
C GLU A 59 22.27 7.27 1.20
N ARG A 60 21.74 7.39 2.43
CA ARG A 60 22.43 8.04 3.56
C ARG A 60 23.38 7.10 4.29
N GLN A 61 22.99 5.83 4.43
CA GLN A 61 23.79 4.82 5.13
C GLN A 61 24.65 3.98 4.19
N LYS A 62 24.52 4.16 2.86
CA LYS A 62 25.27 3.43 1.83
C LYS A 62 25.09 1.91 1.91
N ILE A 63 23.93 1.46 2.40
CA ILE A 63 23.55 0.04 2.47
C ILE A 63 23.03 -0.38 1.09
N GLN A 64 23.40 -1.58 0.63
CA GLN A 64 22.95 -2.06 -0.68
C GLN A 64 21.47 -2.43 -0.68
N GLN A 65 20.83 -2.31 -1.85
CA GLN A 65 19.44 -2.67 -2.07
C GLN A 65 19.13 -4.10 -1.59
N THR A 66 20.00 -5.06 -1.91
CA THR A 66 19.84 -6.48 -1.55
C THR A 66 19.89 -6.72 -0.04
N GLU A 67 20.67 -5.93 0.70
CA GLU A 67 20.76 -6.01 2.16
C GLU A 67 19.48 -5.47 2.80
N ILE A 68 18.94 -4.37 2.29
CA ILE A 68 17.67 -3.79 2.75
C ILE A 68 16.52 -4.75 2.47
N ASP A 69 16.43 -5.31 1.25
CA ASP A 69 15.40 -6.30 0.91
C ASP A 69 15.51 -7.56 1.77
N SER A 70 16.73 -8.01 2.08
CA SER A 70 16.96 -9.14 2.98
C SER A 70 16.48 -8.83 4.40
N ALA A 71 16.76 -7.62 4.91
CA ALA A 71 16.27 -7.20 6.22
C ALA A 71 14.73 -7.13 6.26
N VAL A 72 14.10 -6.59 5.21
CA VAL A 72 12.64 -6.50 5.11
C VAL A 72 12.01 -7.90 5.06
N LYS A 73 12.56 -8.84 4.28
CA LYS A 73 12.06 -10.21 4.21
C LYS A 73 12.27 -10.97 5.50
N PHE A 74 13.52 -11.06 5.96
CA PHE A 74 13.91 -12.04 6.98
C PHE A 74 13.88 -11.50 8.41
N ARG A 75 13.86 -10.16 8.59
CA ARG A 75 13.70 -9.55 9.92
C ARG A 75 12.33 -8.92 10.12
N LEU A 76 11.81 -8.17 9.15
CA LEU A 76 10.45 -7.60 9.27
C LEU A 76 9.35 -8.61 8.91
N GLY A 77 9.71 -9.76 8.31
CA GLY A 77 8.79 -10.85 8.02
C GLY A 77 7.91 -10.60 6.79
N PHE A 78 8.29 -9.67 5.92
CA PHE A 78 7.52 -9.39 4.71
C PHE A 78 7.70 -10.54 3.72
N PRO A 79 6.67 -10.87 2.92
CA PRO A 79 6.77 -11.93 1.91
C PRO A 79 7.73 -11.58 0.76
N MET A 80 8.10 -10.29 0.64
CA MET A 80 8.86 -9.73 -0.47
C MET A 80 9.74 -8.59 0.04
N GLY A 81 10.84 -8.31 -0.66
CA GLY A 81 11.69 -7.15 -0.37
C GLY A 81 10.93 -5.86 -0.64
N ILE A 82 11.35 -4.76 -0.03
CA ILE A 82 10.67 -3.47 -0.23
C ILE A 82 10.91 -2.95 -1.64
N PHE A 83 12.14 -3.09 -2.16
CA PHE A 83 12.49 -2.68 -3.51
C PHE A 83 11.99 -3.69 -4.54
N GLU A 84 12.08 -5.00 -4.26
CA GLU A 84 11.44 -6.01 -5.08
C GLU A 84 9.93 -5.74 -5.26
N LEU A 85 9.21 -5.43 -4.18
CA LEU A 85 7.79 -5.09 -4.28
C LEU A 85 7.55 -3.77 -5.01
N ALA A 86 8.45 -2.79 -4.85
CA ALA A 86 8.38 -1.54 -5.60
C ALA A 86 8.55 -1.76 -7.10
N ASP A 87 9.47 -2.62 -7.52
CA ASP A 87 9.68 -2.99 -8.93
C ASP A 87 8.46 -3.70 -9.51
N PHE A 88 7.85 -4.63 -8.77
CA PHE A 88 6.58 -5.26 -9.19
C PHE A 88 5.41 -4.28 -9.29
N THR A 89 5.42 -3.22 -8.50
CA THR A 89 4.36 -2.19 -8.49
C THR A 89 4.54 -1.19 -9.63
N GLY A 90 5.79 -0.88 -9.98
CA GLY A 90 6.16 0.20 -10.91
C GLY A 90 6.46 1.51 -10.17
N LEU A 91 7.67 2.05 -10.39
CA LEU A 91 8.11 3.28 -9.74
C LEU A 91 7.33 4.52 -10.20
N ASP A 92 6.84 4.52 -11.44
CA ASP A 92 5.96 5.56 -11.99
C ASP A 92 4.59 5.57 -11.29
N VAL A 93 4.04 4.38 -11.00
CA VAL A 93 2.80 4.21 -10.25
C VAL A 93 2.98 4.69 -8.81
N ILE A 94 4.08 4.30 -8.17
CA ILE A 94 4.43 4.76 -6.81
C ILE A 94 4.58 6.27 -6.79
N HIS A 95 5.33 6.84 -7.73
CA HIS A 95 5.52 8.29 -7.81
C HIS A 95 4.19 9.03 -7.99
N LYS A 96 3.32 8.57 -8.90
CA LYS A 96 1.99 9.17 -9.10
C LYS A 96 1.15 9.10 -7.83
N ALA A 97 1.12 7.93 -7.17
CA ALA A 97 0.40 7.77 -5.91
C ALA A 97 0.96 8.66 -4.79
N THR A 98 2.28 8.81 -4.70
CA THR A 98 2.96 9.75 -3.78
C THR A 98 2.47 11.19 -3.99
N VAL A 99 2.43 11.66 -5.24
CA VAL A 99 1.97 13.02 -5.56
C VAL A 99 0.51 13.21 -5.17
N GLU A 100 -0.37 12.28 -5.55
CA GLU A 100 -1.79 12.34 -5.21
C GLU A 100 -2.02 12.32 -3.70
N MET A 101 -1.29 11.48 -2.99
CA MET A 101 -1.32 11.43 -1.53
C MET A 101 -0.86 12.76 -0.95
N HIS A 102 0.24 13.33 -1.41
CA HIS A 102 0.77 14.59 -0.89
C HIS A 102 -0.20 15.77 -1.11
N VAL A 103 -0.80 15.88 -2.30
CA VAL A 103 -1.72 16.98 -2.65
C VAL A 103 -3.02 16.91 -1.83
N ARG A 104 -3.53 15.70 -1.61
CA ARG A 104 -4.84 15.49 -0.96
C ARG A 104 -4.73 15.33 0.56
N ASP A 105 -3.57 14.94 1.08
CA ASP A 105 -3.30 14.75 2.50
C ASP A 105 -2.73 16.04 3.10
N LYS A 106 -3.63 17.00 3.36
CA LYS A 106 -3.31 18.19 4.14
C LYS A 106 -3.11 17.77 5.60
N LYS A 107 -1.86 17.48 5.97
CA LYS A 107 -1.45 17.31 7.36
C LYS A 107 -1.73 18.56 8.18
#